data_AF-A0A925DZI0-F1
#
_entry.id   AF-A0A925DZI0-F1
#
_cell.length_a   1.000
_cell.length_b   1.000
_cell.length_c   1.000
_cell.angle_alpha   90.00
_cell.angle_beta   90.00
_cell.angle_gamma   90.00
#
_symmetry.space_group_name_H-M   'P 1'
#
loop_
_entity.id
_entity.type
_entity.pdbx_description
1 polymer ?
#
loop_
_entity_poly.entity_id
_entity_poly.type
_entity_poly.pdbx_seq_one_letter_code
_entity_poly.pdbx_strand_id
1 'polypeptide(L)'
;MTHDTGQNSLTLGLAMICGLGVTLMIVALGIGVIGANAASSTIGLLFVGGLALFVVGAIAWGGVVQPWTHFDDINVPAVDEHHGHDEDAHDKTAIVVYEAATSAHH
;
A
#
# COMPACT_ATOMS: atom_id res chain seq x y z
N MET A 1 -8.81 0.89 -16.45
CA MET A 1 -8.23 1.67 -15.35
C MET A 1 -7.49 0.69 -14.46
N THR A 2 -6.18 0.53 -14.67
CA THR A 2 -5.34 -0.34 -13.82
C THR A 2 -5.08 0.42 -12.53
N HIS A 3 -5.53 -0.13 -11.41
CA HIS A 3 -5.29 0.44 -10.09
C HIS A 3 -3.80 0.26 -9.77
N ASP A 4 -2.99 1.29 -10.03
CA ASP A 4 -1.58 1.36 -9.65
C ASP A 4 -1.50 1.53 -8.12
N THR A 5 -1.61 0.41 -7.42
CA THR A 5 -1.59 0.29 -5.95
C THR A 5 -0.22 0.58 -5.32
N GLY A 6 0.68 1.29 -6.02
CA GLY A 6 2.07 1.49 -5.59
C GLY A 6 2.92 0.20 -5.55
N GLN A 7 2.39 -0.90 -6.08
CA GLN A 7 3.00 -2.22 -6.17
C GLN A 7 4.07 -2.26 -7.29
N ASN A 8 5.15 -1.50 -7.10
CA ASN A 8 6.29 -1.48 -8.01
C ASN A 8 7.32 -2.53 -7.60
N SER A 9 7.99 -3.17 -8.57
CA SER A 9 9.09 -4.11 -8.31
C SER A 9 10.19 -3.51 -7.42
N LEU A 10 10.35 -2.18 -7.47
CA LEU A 10 11.22 -1.42 -6.59
C LEU A 10 10.76 -1.52 -5.13
N THR A 11 9.50 -1.18 -4.83
CA THR A 11 8.90 -1.27 -3.48
C THR A 11 8.99 -2.69 -2.93
N LEU A 12 8.75 -3.70 -3.77
CA LEU A 12 8.94 -5.12 -3.39
C LEU A 12 10.40 -5.41 -3.03
N GLY A 13 11.36 -4.95 -3.84
CA GLY A 13 12.79 -5.12 -3.55
C GLY A 13 13.19 -4.48 -2.21
N LEU A 14 12.70 -3.27 -1.93
CA LEU A 14 12.95 -2.60 -0.66
C LEU A 14 12.31 -3.33 0.52
N ALA A 15 11.10 -3.88 0.35
CA ALA A 15 10.46 -4.72 1.37
C ALA A 15 11.28 -5.99 1.67
N MET A 16 11.85 -6.62 0.65
CA MET A 16 12.73 -7.80 0.82
C MET A 16 14.03 -7.45 1.53
N ILE A 17 14.63 -6.28 1.25
CA ILE A 17 15.81 -5.77 1.96
C ILE A 17 15.47 -5.54 3.43
N CYS A 18 14.39 -4.82 3.73
CA CYS A 18 13.94 -4.60 5.13
C CYS A 18 13.66 -5.93 5.85
N GLY A 19 12.92 -6.85 5.20
CA GLY A 19 12.61 -8.17 5.76
C GLY A 19 13.85 -9.02 6.03
N LEU A 20 14.85 -8.96 5.15
CA LEU A 20 16.14 -9.64 5.34
C LEU A 20 16.90 -9.07 6.53
N GLY A 21 16.92 -7.75 6.70
CA GLY A 21 17.52 -7.10 7.88
C GLY A 21 16.90 -7.57 9.19
N VAL A 22 15.56 -7.62 9.26
CA VAL A 22 14.83 -8.15 10.43
C VAL A 22 15.12 -9.62 10.66
N THR A 23 15.15 -10.43 9.60
CA THR A 23 15.44 -11.87 9.69
C THR A 23 16.84 -12.11 10.27
N LEU A 24 17.84 -11.35 9.82
CA LEU A 24 19.20 -11.43 10.36
C LEU A 24 19.26 -11.04 11.83
N MET A 25 18.51 -10.02 12.26
CA MET A 25 18.42 -9.64 13.67
C MET A 25 17.83 -10.77 14.52
N ILE A 26 16.74 -11.40 14.07
CA ILE A 26 16.11 -12.52 14.78
C ILE A 26 17.07 -13.71 14.89
N VAL A 27 17.75 -14.06 13.80
CA VAL A 27 18.74 -15.16 13.79
C VAL A 27 19.91 -14.86 14.72
N ALA A 28 20.43 -13.63 14.71
CA ALA A 28 21.52 -13.21 15.60
C ALA A 28 21.15 -13.35 17.08
N LEU A 29 19.94 -12.90 17.44
CA LEU A 29 19.42 -13.04 18.81
C LEU A 29 19.18 -14.50 19.18
N GLY A 30 18.66 -15.32 18.26
CA GLY A 30 18.48 -16.76 18.45
C GLY A 30 19.80 -17.46 18.77
N ILE A 31 20.85 -17.19 17.99
CA ILE A 31 22.20 -17.72 18.22
C ILE A 31 22.76 -17.23 19.57
N GLY A 32 22.52 -15.97 19.92
CA GLY A 32 22.98 -15.40 21.20
C GLY A 32 22.37 -16.07 22.43
N VAL A 33 21.11 -16.55 22.34
CA VAL A 33 20.44 -17.24 23.45
C VAL A 33 20.92 -18.67 23.63
N ILE A 34 21.14 -19.41 22.53
CA ILE A 34 21.51 -20.85 22.61
C ILE A 34 23.02 -21.09 22.62
N GLY A 35 23.81 -20.13 22.13
CA GLY A 35 25.24 -20.30 21.87
C GLY A 35 26.10 -20.00 23.09
N ALA A 36 26.34 -21.00 23.94
CA ALA A 36 27.21 -20.87 25.13
C ALA A 36 28.67 -20.46 24.79
N ASN A 37 29.14 -20.74 23.57
CA ASN A 37 30.48 -20.40 23.08
C ASN A 37 30.47 -19.42 21.89
N ALA A 38 29.34 -18.79 21.60
CA ALA A 38 29.27 -17.87 20.48
C ALA A 38 30.01 -16.57 20.81
N ALA A 39 30.91 -16.14 19.91
CA ALA A 39 31.62 -14.88 20.07
C ALA A 39 30.63 -13.71 20.04
N SER A 40 30.54 -12.99 21.15
CA SER A 40 29.65 -11.83 21.32
C SER A 40 29.90 -10.72 20.28
N SER A 41 31.14 -10.58 19.81
CA SER A 41 31.51 -9.70 18.69
C SER A 41 30.82 -10.09 17.38
N THR A 42 30.73 -11.38 17.07
CA THR A 42 30.10 -11.88 15.83
C THR A 42 28.59 -11.70 15.88
N ILE A 43 27.96 -11.98 17.02
CA ILE A 43 26.52 -11.77 17.24
C ILE A 43 26.18 -10.29 17.13
N GLY A 44 26.98 -9.43 17.78
CA GLY A 44 26.82 -7.98 17.71
C GLY A 44 26.95 -7.46 16.28
N LEU A 45 27.95 -7.92 15.52
CA LEU A 45 28.12 -7.56 14.11
C LEU A 45 26.96 -8.03 13.23
N LEU A 46 26.45 -9.25 13.43
CA LEU A 46 25.28 -9.74 12.69
C LEU A 46 24.03 -8.92 12.99
N PHE A 47 23.80 -8.58 14.25
CA PHE A 47 22.67 -7.76 14.66
C PHE A 47 22.76 -6.34 14.10
N VAL A 48 23.92 -5.68 14.26
CA VAL A 48 24.15 -4.33 13.74
C VAL A 48 24.12 -4.32 12.21
N GLY A 49 24.62 -5.36 11.56
CA GLY A 49 24.51 -5.54 10.11
C GLY A 49 23.06 -5.66 9.65
N GLY A 50 22.25 -6.46 10.34
CA GLY A 50 20.80 -6.57 10.09
C GLY A 50 20.07 -5.24 10.31
N LEU A 51 20.42 -4.51 11.37
CA LEU A 51 19.87 -3.18 11.67
C LEU A 51 20.24 -2.16 10.59
N ALA A 52 21.51 -2.11 10.17
CA ALA A 52 21.95 -1.20 9.12
C ALA A 52 21.21 -1.46 7.80
N LEU A 53 21.04 -2.74 7.46
CA LEU A 53 20.34 -3.16 6.24
C LEU A 53 18.84 -2.80 6.30
N PHE A 54 18.21 -2.95 7.47
CA PHE A 54 16.84 -2.49 7.71
C PHE A 54 16.72 -0.96 7.61
N VAL A 55 17.62 -0.21 8.25
CA VAL A 55 17.59 1.26 8.24
C VAL A 55 17.78 1.82 6.84
N VAL A 56 18.73 1.28 6.06
CA VAL A 56 18.92 1.69 4.66
C VAL A 56 17.68 1.37 3.83
N GLY A 57 17.09 0.19 3.99
CA GLY A 57 15.84 -0.18 3.31
C GLY A 57 14.69 0.75 3.65
N ALA A 58 14.53 1.11 4.94
CA ALA A 58 13.46 1.98 5.42
C ALA A 58 13.63 3.43 4.94
N ILE A 59 14.86 3.97 4.96
CA ILE A 59 15.16 5.31 4.45
C ILE A 59 14.93 5.36 2.93
N ALA A 60 15.43 4.37 2.19
CA ALA A 60 15.21 4.27 0.76
C ALA A 60 13.70 4.20 0.43
N TRP A 61 12.93 3.48 1.25
CA TRP A 61 11.49 3.36 1.06
C TRP A 61 10.79 4.69 1.29
N GLY A 62 11.13 5.39 2.37
CA GLY A 62 10.63 6.74 2.63
C GLY A 62 10.95 7.71 1.49
N GLY A 63 12.17 7.63 0.93
CA GLY A 63 12.57 8.44 -0.22
C GLY A 63 11.81 8.12 -1.52
N VAL A 64 11.35 6.88 -1.70
CA VAL A 64 10.59 6.43 -2.90
C VAL A 64 9.11 6.75 -2.77
N VAL A 65 8.51 6.39 -1.64
CA VAL A 65 7.06 6.58 -1.40
C VAL A 65 6.74 8.02 -1.03
N GLN A 66 7.72 8.74 -0.46
CA GLN A 66 7.61 10.13 0.00
C GLN A 66 6.24 10.42 0.62
N PRO A 67 5.82 9.69 1.66
CA PRO A 67 4.46 9.80 2.16
C PRO A 67 4.12 11.24 2.54
N TRP A 68 5.11 12.01 3.03
CA TRP A 68 5.01 13.42 3.41
C TRP A 68 4.53 14.38 2.31
N THR A 69 4.60 14.04 1.02
CA THR A 69 4.16 14.94 -0.06
C THR A 69 2.66 14.94 -0.28
N HIS A 70 1.93 13.93 0.20
CA HIS A 70 0.49 13.77 -0.03
C HIS A 70 -0.37 14.12 1.20
N PHE A 71 0.24 14.51 2.33
CA PHE A 71 -0.50 14.86 3.55
C PHE A 71 -1.17 16.25 3.51
N ASP A 72 -0.90 17.08 2.49
CA ASP A 72 -1.51 18.41 2.34
C ASP A 72 -2.92 18.36 1.71
N ASP A 73 -3.35 17.20 1.19
CA ASP A 73 -4.66 17.04 0.56
C ASP A 73 -5.77 16.60 1.54
N ILE A 74 -5.60 16.87 2.85
CA ILE A 74 -6.58 16.50 3.90
C ILE A 74 -7.92 17.23 3.76
N ASN A 75 -7.93 18.36 3.04
CA ASN A 75 -9.14 19.15 2.78
C ASN A 75 -9.91 18.69 1.53
N VAL A 76 -9.38 17.74 0.76
CA VAL A 76 -10.10 17.13 -0.35
C VAL A 76 -10.56 15.75 0.11
N PRO A 77 -11.88 15.49 0.15
CA PRO A 77 -12.36 14.16 0.48
C PRO A 77 -11.82 13.17 -0.56
N ALA A 78 -11.21 12.08 -0.09
CA ALA A 78 -10.88 10.95 -0.95
C ALA A 78 -12.16 10.56 -1.71
N VAL A 79 -12.07 10.44 -3.04
CA VAL A 79 -13.18 9.94 -3.84
C VAL A 79 -13.51 8.53 -3.35
N ASP A 80 -14.59 8.40 -2.59
CA ASP A 80 -15.14 7.13 -2.14
C ASP A 80 -15.60 6.35 -3.39
N GLU A 81 -14.73 5.48 -3.90
CA GLU A 81 -15.08 4.51 -4.96
C GLU A 81 -16.03 3.40 -4.47
N HIS A 82 -16.55 3.51 -3.23
CA HIS A 82 -17.37 2.48 -2.57
C HIS A 82 -18.83 2.85 -2.29
N HIS A 83 -19.33 4.01 -2.72
CA HIS A 83 -20.76 4.35 -2.61
C HIS A 83 -21.33 4.94 -3.90
N GLY A 84 -21.71 4.05 -4.83
CA GLY A 84 -22.45 4.40 -6.04
C GLY A 84 -23.34 3.25 -6.50
N HIS A 85 -24.06 2.61 -5.57
CA HIS A 85 -25.19 1.77 -5.95
C HIS A 85 -26.42 2.67 -6.11
N ASP A 86 -26.84 2.77 -7.37
CA ASP A 86 -28.23 2.91 -7.82
C ASP A 86 -29.06 4.03 -7.21
N GLU A 87 -29.05 5.23 -7.81
CA GLU A 87 -30.28 6.03 -7.93
C GLU A 87 -30.39 6.67 -9.32
N ASP A 88 -31.39 6.21 -10.07
CA ASP A 88 -32.17 6.93 -11.09
C ASP A 88 -31.59 7.22 -12.48
N ALA A 89 -31.38 6.14 -13.25
CA ALA A 89 -31.43 6.16 -14.71
C ALA A 89 -32.84 5.85 -15.28
N HIS A 90 -33.91 6.28 -14.61
CA HIS A 90 -35.30 6.08 -15.05
C HIS A 90 -36.04 7.40 -15.27
N ASP A 91 -35.59 8.29 -16.16
CA ASP A 91 -36.43 9.46 -16.47
C ASP A 91 -36.30 10.13 -17.85
N LYS A 92 -36.00 9.41 -18.94
CA LYS A 92 -36.01 10.07 -20.28
C LYS A 92 -36.61 9.29 -21.46
N THR A 93 -37.04 8.04 -21.27
CA THR A 93 -37.62 7.24 -22.38
C THR A 93 -39.10 6.91 -22.21
N ALA A 94 -39.66 6.99 -21.00
CA ALA A 94 -41.08 6.72 -20.77
C ALA A 94 -41.98 7.92 -21.14
N ILE A 95 -41.45 9.15 -21.01
CA ILE A 95 -42.23 10.37 -21.19
C ILE A 95 -42.59 10.64 -22.66
N VAL A 96 -41.65 10.37 -23.57
CA VAL A 96 -41.86 10.63 -25.01
C VAL A 96 -42.82 9.62 -25.64
N VAL A 97 -42.94 8.42 -25.07
CA VAL A 97 -43.78 7.34 -25.62
C VAL A 97 -45.27 7.54 -25.26
N TYR A 98 -45.60 8.09 -24.08
CA TYR A 98 -47.00 8.33 -23.73
C TYR A 98 -47.64 9.47 -24.53
N GLU A 99 -46.86 10.49 -24.90
CA GLU A 99 -47.38 11.66 -25.62
C GLU A 99 -47.64 11.34 -27.11
N ALA A 100 -46.79 10.50 -27.71
CA ALA A 100 -47.02 9.97 -29.05
C ALA A 100 -48.20 9.00 -29.13
N ALA A 101 -48.47 8.23 -28.07
CA ALA A 101 -49.60 7.30 -28.02
C ALA A 101 -50.95 7.99 -27.78
N THR A 102 -50.98 9.12 -27.07
CA THR A 102 -52.21 9.89 -26.79
C THR A 102 -52.69 10.73 -27.98
N SER A 103 -51.79 11.23 -28.83
CA SER A 103 -52.17 12.01 -30.03
C SER A 103 -52.65 11.17 -31.23
N ALA A 104 -52.61 9.83 -31.13
CA ALA A 104 -53.01 8.94 -32.23
C ALA A 104 -54.44 8.38 -32.10
N HIS A 105 -55.19 8.78 -31.07
CA HIS A 105 -56.50 8.17 -30.75
C HIS A 105 -57.66 9.18 -30.55
N HIS A 106 -57.59 10.33 -31.21
CA HIS A 106 -58.70 11.28 -31.37
C HIS A 106 -58.86 11.73 -32.83
#